data_AF-A0A2U0A084-F1
#
_entry.id   AF-A0A2U0A084-F1
#
_cell.length_a   1.000
_cell.length_b   1.000
_cell.length_c   1.000
_cell.angle_alpha   90.00
_cell.angle_beta   90.00
_cell.angle_gamma   90.00
#
_symmetry.space_group_name_H-M   'P 1'
#
loop_
_entity.id
_entity.type
_entity.pdbx_description
1 polymer ?
#
loop_
_entity_poly.entity_id
_entity_poly.type
_entity_poly.pdbx_seq_one_letter_code
_entity_poly.pdbx_strand_id
1 'polypeptide(L)' 'MRVLHVEAGKHLYGGAKQVLYLLSGLQQQGIDSLLVCPPGSAVAAAAREIGVAVEELSMGGDLD' A
#
# COMPACT_ATOMS: atom_id res chain seq x y z
N MET A 1 3.68 -2.38 -17.52
CA MET A 1 3.12 -3.32 -16.52
C MET A 1 2.72 -2.49 -15.31
N ARG A 2 1.60 -2.82 -14.64
CA ARG A 2 1.15 -2.10 -13.44
C ARG A 2 0.88 -3.10 -12.31
N VAL A 3 1.38 -2.82 -11.12
CA VAL A 3 1.27 -3.70 -9.95
C VAL A 3 0.24 -3.13 -8.96
N LEU A 4 -0.67 -3.98 -8.49
CA LEU A 4 -1.60 -3.65 -7.42
C LEU A 4 -1.10 -4.27 -6.11
N HIS A 5 -0.91 -3.45 -5.09
CA HIS A 5 -0.64 -3.87 -3.73
C HIS A 5 -1.91 -3.74 -2.91
N VAL A 6 -2.30 -4.80 -2.20
CA VAL A 6 -3.42 -4.78 -1.25
C VAL A 6 -2.84 -5.00 0.14
N GLU A 7 -3.03 -4.05 1.03
CA GLU A 7 -2.55 -4.12 2.42
C GLU A 7 -3.69 -3.71 3.36
N ALA A 8 -4.21 -4.68 4.13
CA ALA A 8 -5.35 -4.49 5.04
C ALA A 8 -4.94 -4.03 6.46
N GLY A 9 -3.65 -3.97 6.76
CA GLY A 9 -3.12 -3.50 8.04
C GLY A 9 -3.27 -2.00 8.24
N LYS A 10 -3.58 -1.59 9.48
CA LYS A 10 -3.70 -0.16 9.84
C LYS A 10 -2.40 0.46 10.35
N HIS A 11 -1.46 -0.37 10.80
CA HIS A 11 -0.22 0.07 11.43
C HIS A 11 0.98 -0.16 10.51
N LEU A 12 2.00 0.70 10.67
CA LEU A 12 3.19 0.64 9.83
C LEU A 12 4.31 -0.20 10.48
N TYR A 13 4.10 -1.50 10.56
CA TYR A 13 5.12 -2.48 10.94
C TYR A 13 4.87 -3.80 10.22
N GLY A 14 5.83 -4.72 10.28
CA GLY A 14 5.70 -6.04 9.64
C GLY A 14 5.40 -5.92 8.15
N GLY A 15 4.34 -6.59 7.68
CA GLY A 15 3.92 -6.64 6.28
C GLY A 15 3.74 -5.26 5.64
N ALA A 16 3.03 -4.34 6.30
CA ALA A 16 2.82 -2.99 5.78
C ALA A 16 4.13 -2.22 5.54
N LYS A 17 5.15 -2.44 6.38
CA LYS A 17 6.48 -1.83 6.17
C LYS A 17 7.21 -2.47 4.99
N GLN A 18 7.05 -3.77 4.79
CA GLN A 18 7.60 -4.48 3.61
C GLN A 18 6.94 -3.98 2.32
N VAL A 19 5.62 -3.73 2.32
CA VAL A 19 4.90 -3.14 1.19
C VAL A 19 5.51 -1.79 0.78
N LEU A 20 5.83 -0.91 1.72
CA LEU A 20 6.50 0.36 1.39
C LEU A 20 7.87 0.17 0.73
N TYR A 21 8.67 -0.79 1.21
CA TYR A 21 9.97 -1.07 0.59
C TYR A 21 9.83 -1.56 -0.84
N LEU A 22 8.84 -2.42 -1.11
CA LEU A 22 8.52 -2.90 -2.46
C LEU A 22 8.06 -1.75 -3.35
N LEU A 23 7.13 -0.93 -2.87
CA LEU A 23 6.62 0.23 -3.59
C LEU A 23 7.74 1.19 -3.99
N SER A 24 8.65 1.50 -3.05
CA SER A 24 9.81 2.36 -3.32
C SER A 24 10.75 1.74 -4.36
N GLY A 25 11.06 0.44 -4.24
CA GLY A 25 11.93 -0.26 -5.19
C GLY A 25 11.34 -0.34 -6.60
N LEU A 26 10.03 -0.62 -6.71
CA LEU A 26 9.32 -0.69 -7.99
C LEU A 26 9.30 0.67 -8.68
N GLN A 27 9.03 1.75 -7.93
CA GLN A 27 9.06 3.11 -8.48
C GLN A 27 10.46 3.48 -9.00
N GLN A 28 11.53 3.12 -8.29
CA GLN A 28 12.91 3.35 -8.73
C GLN A 28 13.24 2.60 -10.04
N GLN A 29 12.55 1.50 -10.32
CA GLN A 29 12.66 0.77 -11.59
C GLN A 29 11.68 1.26 -12.66
N GLY A 30 10.92 2.33 -12.42
CA GLY A 30 9.94 2.87 -13.35
C GLY A 30 8.70 1.99 -13.52
N ILE A 31 8.39 1.14 -12.53
CA ILE A 31 7.21 0.27 -12.55
C ILE A 31 6.06 0.95 -11.82
N ASP A 32 4.96 1.18 -12.55
CA ASP A 32 3.75 1.78 -12.00
C ASP A 32 3.12 0.87 -10.94
N SER A 33 2.83 1.46 -9.78
CA SER A 33 2.19 0.77 -8.66
C SER A 33 0.96 1.54 -8.17
N LEU A 34 -0.05 0.79 -7.72
CA LEU A 34 -1.20 1.29 -6.98
C LEU A 34 -1.29 0.57 -5.64
N LEU A 35 -1.46 1.31 -4.55
CA LEU A 35 -1.78 0.74 -3.24
C LEU A 35 -3.29 0.85 -2.98
N VAL A 36 -3.90 -0.25 -2.55
CA VAL A 36 -5.25 -0.30 -2.01
C VAL A 36 -5.15 -0.70 -0.54
N CYS A 37 -5.70 0.12 0.35
CA CYS A 37 -5.59 -0.07 1.80
C CYS A 37 -6.83 0.48 2.56
N PRO A 38 -7.02 0.15 3.86
CA PRO A 38 -8.10 0.71 4.64
C PRO A 38 -8.00 2.23 4.79
N PRO A 39 -9.13 2.93 4.98
CA PRO A 39 -9.13 4.35 5.21
C PRO A 39 -8.32 4.74 6.45
N GLY A 40 -7.50 5.78 6.32
CA GLY A 40 -6.66 6.32 7.41
C GLY A 40 -5.53 5.39 7.87
N SER A 41 -5.19 4.36 7.09
CA SER A 41 -4.06 3.47 7.43
C SER A 41 -2.72 4.22 7.35
N ALA A 42 -1.78 3.87 8.23
CA ALA A 42 -0.46 4.49 8.25
C ALA A 42 0.33 4.25 6.94
N VAL A 43 0.07 3.12 6.25
CA VAL A 43 0.69 2.80 4.96
C VAL A 43 0.17 3.72 3.84
N ALA A 44 -1.08 4.21 3.91
CA ALA A 44 -1.62 5.17 2.93
C ALA A 44 -0.83 6.48 2.93
N ALA A 45 -0.59 7.04 4.13
CA ALA A 45 0.18 8.27 4.28
C ALA A 45 1.61 8.10 3.75
N ALA A 46 2.30 7.04 4.17
CA ALA A 46 3.67 6.80 3.78
C ALA A 46 3.83 6.47 2.28
N ALA A 47 2.86 5.79 1.66
CA ALA A 47 2.86 5.53 0.22
C ALA A 47 2.68 6.82 -0.59
N ARG A 48 1.82 7.74 -0.13
CA ARG A 48 1.66 9.07 -0.76
C ARG A 48 2.91 9.92 -0.65
N GLU A 49 3.62 9.87 0.48
CA GLU A 49 4.88 10.59 0.67
C GLU A 49 5.95 10.17 -0.35
N ILE A 50 5.98 8.90 -0.74
CA ILE A 50 6.86 8.41 -1.81
C ILE A 50 6.25 8.52 -3.22
N GLY A 51 5.13 9.22 -3.38
CA GLY A 51 4.53 9.49 -4.70
C GLY A 51 3.81 8.30 -5.34
N VAL A 52 3.43 7.28 -4.56
CA VAL A 52 2.63 6.16 -5.05
C VAL A 52 1.15 6.50 -5.00
N ALA A 53 0.40 6.11 -6.03
CA ALA A 53 -1.05 6.26 -6.04
C ALA A 53 -1.69 5.38 -4.96
N VAL A 54 -2.68 5.91 -4.24
CA VAL A 54 -3.36 5.22 -3.14
C VAL A 54 -4.88 5.34 -3.28
N GLU A 55 -5.55 4.21 -3.25
CA GLU A 55 -7.01 4.10 -3.15
C GLU A 55 -7.39 3.53 -1.77
N GLU A 56 -8.24 4.26 -1.05
CA GLU A 56 -8.70 3.86 0.28
C GLU A 56 -10.08 3.23 0.19
N LEU A 57 -10.21 1.97 0.63
CA LEU A 57 -11.45 1.20 0.55
C LEU A 57 -11.74 0.54 1.90
N SER A 58 -13.01 0.53 2.33
CA SER A 58 -13.43 -0.23 3.50
C SER A 58 -13.12 -1.72 3.27
N MET A 59 -12.30 -2.30 4.15
CA MET A 59 -11.92 -3.71 4.11
C MET A 59 -12.51 -4.44 5.31
N GLY A 60 -13.24 -5.53 5.03
CA GLY A 60 -13.66 -6.51 6.02
C GLY A 60 -12.76 -7.74 5.96
N GLY A 61 -12.59 -8.42 7.09
CA GLY A 61 -12.03 -9.76 7.09
C GLY A 61 -12.99 -10.77 6.47
N ASP A 62 -12.56 -12.02 6.36
CA ASP A 62 -13.42 -13.09 5.88
C ASP A 62 -14.65 -13.28 6.79
N LEU A 63 -15.77 -13.62 6.16
CA LEU A 63 -17.02 -13.98 6.84
C LEU A 63 -16.91 -15.44 7.30
N ASP A 64 -16.15 -15.70 8.37
CA ASP A 64 -16.13 -17.01 9.03
C ASP A 64 -17.47 -17.32 9.73
#